data_AF-A0A3S0Q7J1-F1
#
_entry.id   AF-A0A3S0Q7J1-F1
#
_cell.length_a   1.000
_cell.length_b   1.000
_cell.length_c   1.000
_cell.angle_alpha   90.00
_cell.angle_beta   90.00
_cell.angle_gamma   90.00
#
_symmetry.space_group_name_H-M   'P 1'
#
loop_
_entity.id
_entity.type
_entity.pdbx_description
1 polymer ?
#
loop_
_entity_poly.entity_id
_entity_poly.type
_entity_poly.pdbx_seq_one_letter_code
_entity_poly.pdbx_strand_id
1 'polypeptide(L)'
;MIGRRILYVGNDQVPPIWEAPRPLLDFQIAKKIWNNKGEIKLNVSDILNRRAKFYHDLNDNGKYDRKDALAIERLTGTNISLTLGYNFNNII
;
A
#
# COMPACT_ATOMS: atom_id res chain seq x y z
N MET A 1 -1.66 -5.44 -3.45
CA MET A 1 -0.50 -6.34 -3.21
C MET A 1 -0.66 -7.58 -4.07
N ILE A 2 0.42 -8.10 -4.66
CA ILE A 2 0.39 -9.35 -5.41
C ILE A 2 0.88 -10.47 -4.47
N GLY A 3 0.02 -11.46 -4.22
CA GLY A 3 0.30 -12.57 -3.30
C GLY A 3 0.23 -12.21 -1.81
N ARG A 4 0.27 -13.24 -0.96
CA ARG A 4 0.38 -13.07 0.50
C ARG A 4 1.81 -12.70 0.90
N ARG A 5 1.96 -12.01 2.03
CA ARG A 5 3.28 -11.65 2.59
C ARG A 5 3.37 -12.04 4.06
N ILE A 6 4.58 -12.30 4.56
CA ILE A 6 4.77 -12.57 5.98
C ILE A 6 4.94 -11.25 6.74
N LEU A 7 4.12 -11.04 7.76
CA LEU A 7 4.28 -9.94 8.72
C LEU A 7 5.19 -10.38 9.88
N TYR A 8 5.01 -11.61 10.34
CA TYR A 8 5.76 -12.19 11.46
C TYR A 8 6.01 -13.66 11.19
N VAL A 9 7.27 -14.10 11.34
CA VAL A 9 7.68 -15.49 11.04
C VAL A 9 7.17 -16.48 12.08
N GLY A 10 6.97 -16.04 13.33
CA GLY A 10 6.53 -16.94 14.40
C GLY A 10 7.64 -17.81 14.97
N ASN A 11 7.23 -18.75 15.81
CA ASN A 11 8.01 -19.84 16.41
C ASN A 11 7.05 -20.98 16.83
N ASP A 12 7.55 -21.98 17.55
CA ASP A 12 6.75 -23.15 17.98
C ASP A 12 5.51 -22.80 18.83
N GLN A 13 5.50 -21.64 19.49
CA GLN A 13 4.40 -21.20 20.36
C GLN A 13 3.47 -20.20 19.65
N VAL A 14 4.00 -19.38 18.75
CA VAL A 14 3.26 -18.34 18.04
C VAL A 14 3.39 -18.59 16.53
N PRO A 15 2.33 -19.06 15.84
CA PRO A 15 2.40 -19.33 14.42
C PRO A 15 2.65 -18.05 13.59
N PRO A 16 3.15 -18.19 12.35
CA PRO A 16 3.38 -17.05 11.47
C PRO A 16 2.10 -16.25 11.23
N ILE A 17 2.27 -14.94 11.04
CA ILE A 17 1.21 -14.02 10.65
C ILE A 17 1.44 -13.59 9.21
N TRP A 18 0.45 -13.83 8.36
CA TRP A 18 0.45 -13.49 6.95
C TRP A 18 -0.47 -12.31 6.66
N GLU A 19 -0.08 -11.43 5.75
CA GLU A 19 -0.95 -10.41 5.17
C GLU A 19 -1.68 -10.99 3.95
N ALA A 20 -3.00 -10.87 3.94
CA ALA A 20 -3.83 -11.25 2.82
C ALA A 20 -3.70 -10.23 1.66
N PRO A 21 -3.60 -10.68 0.40
CA PRO A 21 -3.58 -9.77 -0.73
C PRO A 21 -4.89 -8.99 -0.81
N ARG A 22 -4.77 -7.67 -1.02
CA ARG A 22 -5.90 -6.77 -1.28
C ARG A 22 -5.67 -5.96 -2.55
N PRO A 23 -6.75 -5.61 -3.29
CA PRO A 23 -6.64 -4.72 -4.43
C PRO A 23 -6.26 -3.33 -3.94
N LEU A 24 -5.38 -2.68 -4.70
CA LEU A 24 -4.94 -1.30 -4.49
C LEU A 24 -5.16 -0.55 -5.80
N LEU A 25 -5.67 0.67 -5.71
CA LEU A 25 -5.83 1.58 -6.84
C LEU A 25 -5.26 2.94 -6.44
N ASP A 26 -4.28 3.38 -7.21
CA ASP A 26 -3.61 4.65 -7.03
C ASP A 26 -3.77 5.50 -8.30
N PHE A 27 -3.93 6.79 -8.12
CA PHE A 27 -4.08 7.78 -9.18
C PHE A 27 -3.04 8.89 -9.02
N GLN A 28 -2.42 9.28 -10.12
CA GLN A 28 -1.47 10.39 -10.17
C GLN A 28 -1.76 11.25 -11.39
N ILE A 29 -1.78 12.56 -11.19
CA ILE A 29 -1.82 13.54 -12.27
C ILE A 29 -0.76 14.62 -12.02
N ALA A 30 -0.09 15.03 -13.09
CA ALA A 30 0.93 16.06 -13.04
C ALA A 30 0.78 17.04 -14.20
N LYS A 31 1.12 18.30 -13.94
CA LYS A 31 1.10 19.38 -14.93
C LYS A 31 2.37 20.20 -14.83
N LYS A 32 3.08 20.32 -15.96
CA LYS A 32 4.19 21.26 -16.11
C LYS A 32 3.68 22.70 -16.13
N ILE A 33 4.42 23.57 -15.46
CA ILE A 33 4.15 25.01 -15.33
C ILE A 33 5.46 25.80 -15.54
N TRP A 34 5.36 27.14 -15.63
CA TRP A 34 6.50 28.05 -15.82
C TRP A 34 7.45 27.64 -16.96
N ASN A 35 6.93 27.47 -18.18
CA ASN A 35 7.71 27.06 -19.35
C ASN A 35 8.52 25.79 -19.10
N ASN A 36 7.87 24.77 -18.52
CA ASN A 36 8.47 23.49 -18.13
C ASN A 36 9.55 23.58 -17.03
N LYS A 37 9.72 24.73 -16.36
CA LYS A 37 10.62 24.87 -15.21
C LYS A 37 10.00 24.45 -13.88
N GLY A 38 8.69 24.27 -13.80
CA GLY A 38 8.06 23.67 -12.63
C GLY A 38 7.03 22.61 -12.97
N GLU A 39 6.60 21.91 -11.94
CA GLU A 39 5.59 20.86 -12.02
C GLU A 39 4.74 20.87 -10.75
N ILE A 40 3.42 20.80 -10.93
CA ILE A 40 2.48 20.48 -9.85
C ILE A 40 2.01 19.05 -10.05
N LYS A 41 2.03 18.26 -8.99
CA LYS A 41 1.59 16.87 -8.99
C LYS A 41 0.60 16.62 -7.86
N LEU A 42 -0.53 16.01 -8.18
CA LEU A 42 -1.50 15.50 -7.23
C LEU A 42 -1.45 13.97 -7.26
N ASN A 43 -1.35 13.37 -6.08
CA ASN A 43 -1.43 11.91 -5.91
C ASN A 43 -2.58 11.58 -4.98
N VAL A 44 -3.33 10.54 -5.34
CA VAL A 44 -4.33 9.89 -4.49
C VAL A 44 -4.00 8.41 -4.46
N SER A 45 -3.67 7.88 -3.30
CA SER A 45 -3.29 6.47 -3.13
C SER A 45 -4.27 5.74 -2.21
N ASP A 46 -4.39 4.42 -2.40
CA ASP A 46 -5.34 3.54 -1.73
C ASP A 46 -6.81 4.04 -1.87
N ILE A 47 -7.22 4.36 -3.11
CA ILE A 47 -8.56 4.87 -3.43
C ILE A 47 -9.66 3.90 -2.99
N LEU A 48 -9.41 2.59 -3.09
CA LEU A 48 -10.38 1.56 -2.70
C LEU A 48 -10.52 1.44 -1.17
N ASN A 49 -9.57 1.97 -0.40
CA ASN A 49 -9.57 2.04 1.06
C ASN A 49 -10.01 0.72 1.75
N ARG A 50 -9.49 -0.42 1.27
CA ARG A 50 -9.84 -1.73 1.82
C ARG A 50 -8.98 -2.05 3.03
N ARG A 51 -9.60 -2.62 4.08
CA ARG A 51 -8.88 -3.11 5.27
C ARG A 51 -7.85 -4.18 4.88
N ALA A 52 -6.63 -4.03 5.38
CA ALA A 52 -5.62 -5.07 5.35
C ALA A 52 -5.93 -6.09 6.45
N LYS A 53 -5.95 -7.37 6.07
CA LYS A 53 -6.19 -8.48 6.98
C LYS A 53 -4.92 -9.28 7.16
N PHE A 54 -4.56 -9.52 8.41
CA PHE A 54 -3.43 -10.33 8.79
C PHE A 54 -3.94 -11.55 9.55
N TYR A 55 -3.47 -12.73 9.20
CA TYR A 55 -4.07 -13.99 9.62
C TYR A 55 -3.01 -15.06 9.88
N HIS A 56 -3.38 -16.04 10.70
CA HIS A 56 -2.70 -17.31 10.80
C HIS A 56 -3.34 -18.29 9.83
N ASP A 57 -2.53 -18.85 8.93
CA ASP A 57 -2.97 -19.89 7.98
C ASP A 57 -3.04 -21.22 8.74
N LEU A 58 -4.26 -21.65 9.08
CA LEU A 58 -4.47 -22.83 9.94
C LEU A 58 -4.62 -24.12 9.13
N ASN A 59 -4.74 -24.02 7.81
CA ASN A 59 -4.91 -25.16 6.92
C ASN A 59 -3.77 -25.31 5.89
N ASP A 60 -2.76 -24.43 5.99
CA ASP A 60 -1.54 -24.35 5.18
C ASP A 60 -1.80 -24.26 3.66
N ASN A 61 -2.91 -23.62 3.27
CA ASN A 61 -3.32 -23.58 1.85
C ASN A 61 -2.84 -22.34 1.09
N GLY A 62 -2.16 -21.40 1.76
CA GLY A 62 -1.61 -20.23 1.08
C GLY A 62 -2.56 -19.04 0.93
N LYS A 63 -3.79 -19.12 1.44
CA LYS A 63 -4.86 -18.17 1.16
C LYS A 63 -5.60 -17.84 2.45
N TYR A 64 -6.14 -16.62 2.51
CA TYR A 64 -7.03 -16.25 3.60
C TYR A 64 -8.45 -16.74 3.30
N ASP A 65 -8.97 -17.64 4.14
CA ASP A 65 -10.32 -18.14 4.06
C ASP A 65 -11.01 -18.29 5.43
N ARG A 66 -12.14 -18.99 5.49
CA ARG A 66 -12.97 -19.12 6.70
C ARG A 66 -12.35 -20.01 7.78
N LYS A 67 -11.35 -20.82 7.43
CA LYS A 67 -10.66 -21.72 8.36
C LYS A 67 -9.53 -21.03 9.11
N ASP A 68 -9.19 -19.80 8.73
CA ASP A 68 -8.05 -19.06 9.29
C ASP A 68 -8.44 -18.17 10.46
N ALA A 69 -7.47 -17.93 11.35
CA ALA A 69 -7.64 -17.01 12.46
C ALA A 69 -7.16 -15.61 12.06
N LEU A 70 -8.04 -14.61 12.14
CA LEU A 70 -7.68 -13.21 11.98
C LEU A 70 -6.85 -12.74 13.19
N ALA A 71 -5.64 -12.25 12.95
CA ALA A 71 -4.75 -11.71 13.97
C ALA A 71 -4.88 -10.19 14.08
N ILE A 72 -4.86 -9.49 12.94
CA ILE A 72 -4.91 -8.03 12.89
C ILE A 72 -5.77 -7.61 11.70
N GLU A 73 -6.60 -6.59 11.90
CA GLU A 73 -7.27 -5.88 10.81
C GLU A 73 -6.98 -4.39 10.89
N ARG A 74 -6.39 -3.83 9.84
CA ARG A 74 -5.95 -2.43 9.81
C ARG A 74 -6.53 -1.69 8.61
N LEU A 75 -7.03 -0.49 8.85
CA LEU A 75 -7.38 0.47 7.81
C LEU A 75 -6.31 1.56 7.78
N THR A 76 -5.61 1.69 6.65
CA THR A 76 -4.54 2.69 6.48
C THR A 76 -5.10 4.03 5.95
N GLY A 77 -6.25 3.99 5.27
CA GLY A 77 -6.87 5.19 4.71
C GLY A 77 -6.39 5.50 3.29
N THR A 78 -7.20 6.27 2.55
CA THR A 78 -6.79 6.91 1.31
C THR A 78 -5.86 8.08 1.65
N ASN A 79 -4.71 8.16 0.98
CA ASN A 79 -3.77 9.26 1.17
C ASN A 79 -3.77 10.20 -0.04
N ILE A 80 -3.84 11.50 0.23
CA ILE A 80 -3.83 12.56 -0.78
C ILE A 80 -2.60 13.44 -0.55
N SER A 81 -1.81 13.69 -1.59
CA SER A 81 -0.65 14.59 -1.53
C SER A 81 -0.59 15.53 -2.72
N LEU A 82 -0.19 16.78 -2.45
CA LEU A 82 0.10 17.80 -3.45
C LEU A 82 1.60 18.12 -3.38
N THR A 83 2.26 18.11 -4.53
CA THR A 83 3.70 18.39 -4.66
C THR A 83 3.92 19.51 -5.66
N LEU A 84 4.78 20.47 -5.30
CA LEU A 84 5.28 21.51 -6.19
C LEU A 84 6.79 21.33 -6.37
N GLY A 85 7.24 21.19 -7.60
CA GLY A 85 8.66 21.15 -7.97
C GLY A 85 9.04 22.35 -8.84
N TYR A 86 10.25 22.86 -8.66
CA TYR A 86 10.84 23.90 -9.50
C TYR A 86 12.30 23.57 -9.81
N ASN A 87 12.70 23.72 -11.06
CA ASN A 87 14.05 23.53 -11.56
C ASN A 87 14.73 24.88 -11.78
N PHE A 88 15.83 25.10 -11.08
CA PHE A 88 16.64 26.33 -11.12
C PHE A 88 17.79 26.27 -12.13
N ASN A 89 17.64 25.63 -13.30
CA ASN A 89 18.72 25.60 -14.29
C ASN A 89 19.22 27.02 -14.59
N ASN A 90 20.37 27.34 -14.00
CA ASN A 90 21.21 28.49 -14.34
C ASN A 90 22.06 28.04 -15.52
N ILE A 91 21.86 28.67 -16.66
CA ILE A 91 22.85 28.68 -17.73
C ILE A 91 23.96 29.59 -17.19
N ILE A 92 25.05 29.01 -16.71
CA ILE A 92 26.35 29.70 -16.66
C ILE A 92 26.94 29.56 -18.06
#